data_AF-A0A5K1GBF7-F1
#
_entry.id   AF-A0A5K1GBF7-F1
#
_cell.length_a   1.000
_cell.length_b   1.000
_cell.length_c   1.000
_cell.angle_alpha   90.00
_cell.angle_beta   90.00
_cell.angle_gamma   90.00
#
_symmetry.space_group_name_H-M   'P 1'
#
loop_
_entity.id
_entity.type
_entity.pdbx_description
1 polymer ?
#
loop_
_entity_poly.entity_id
_entity_poly.type
_entity_poly.pdbx_seq_one_letter_code
_entity_poly.pdbx_strand_id
1 'polypeptide(L)'
;VAGHKDLLEGDPYLKQRLKLRDAHITTLNVCQAYTLKRIRDPNFLVNVRPHISREITEANSSAAELVKLNPTSEYAPGLEDTLILTMKGIAAGMQNTG
;
A
#
# COMPACT_ATOMS: atom_id res chain seq x y z
N VAL A 1 13.22 -29.96 14.33
CA VAL A 1 14.34 -28.99 14.37
C VAL A 1 14.15 -27.97 15.50
N ALA A 2 13.09 -27.15 15.55
CA ALA A 2 12.85 -26.24 16.68
C ALA A 2 11.96 -26.82 17.81
N GLY A 3 11.17 -27.86 17.56
CA GLY A 3 10.27 -28.46 18.57
C GLY A 3 8.99 -27.66 18.86
N HIS A 4 8.73 -26.58 18.14
CA HIS A 4 7.54 -25.74 18.29
C HIS A 4 6.39 -26.23 17.38
N LYS A 5 5.16 -26.12 17.87
CA LYS A 5 3.91 -26.36 17.12
C LYS A 5 3.57 -25.18 16.22
N ASP A 6 3.83 -23.96 16.71
CA ASP A 6 3.51 -22.72 16.01
C ASP A 6 4.75 -21.85 15.75
N LEU A 7 4.63 -20.97 14.74
CA LEU A 7 5.62 -19.92 14.52
C LEU A 7 5.71 -19.02 15.76
N LEU A 8 6.97 -18.73 16.14
CA LEU A 8 7.35 -17.88 17.28
C LEU A 8 6.75 -18.35 18.62
N GLU A 9 6.55 -19.65 18.83
CA GLU A 9 6.04 -20.19 20.11
C GLU A 9 6.91 -19.81 21.32
N GLY A 10 8.24 -19.81 21.15
CA GLY A 10 9.19 -19.39 22.18
C GLY A 10 9.37 -17.88 22.36
N ASP A 11 8.73 -17.05 21.53
CA ASP A 11 8.80 -15.58 21.62
C ASP A 11 7.41 -14.94 21.39
N PRO A 12 6.54 -14.96 22.41
CA PRO A 12 5.19 -14.42 22.29
C PRO A 12 5.16 -12.90 22.10
N TYR A 13 6.18 -12.17 22.57
CA TYR A 13 6.26 -10.72 22.44
C TYR A 13 6.54 -10.31 21.00
N LEU A 14 7.50 -10.96 20.33
CA LEU A 14 7.74 -10.74 18.90
C LEU A 14 6.52 -11.13 18.08
N LYS A 15 5.90 -12.28 18.38
CA LYS A 15 4.67 -12.74 17.72
C LYS A 15 3.55 -11.71 17.81
N GLN A 16 3.30 -11.14 18.99
CA GLN A 16 2.28 -10.12 19.18
C GLN A 16 2.58 -8.85 18.38
N ARG A 17 3.83 -8.37 18.40
CA ARG A 17 4.22 -7.14 17.68
C ARG A 17 4.06 -7.27 16.17
N LEU A 18 4.41 -8.42 15.60
CA LEU A 18 4.21 -8.68 14.17
C LEU A 18 2.71 -8.75 13.83
N LYS A 19 1.93 -9.47 14.63
CA LYS A 19 0.47 -9.61 14.43
C LYS A 19 -0.27 -8.28 14.42
N LEU A 20 0.17 -7.30 15.22
CA LEU A 20 -0.43 -5.95 15.23
C LEU A 20 -0.14 -5.15 13.95
N ARG A 21 0.91 -5.49 13.20
CA ARG A 21 1.26 -4.84 11.92
C ARG A 21 0.49 -5.43 10.74
N ASP A 22 0.08 -6.71 10.83
CA ASP A 22 -0.51 -7.47 9.73
C ASP A 22 -1.71 -6.77 9.09
N ALA A 23 -2.62 -6.18 9.88
CA ALA A 23 -3.82 -5.54 9.35
C ALA A 23 -3.49 -4.40 8.36
N HIS A 24 -2.49 -3.59 8.69
CA HIS A 24 -2.06 -2.46 7.87
C HIS A 24 -1.23 -2.93 6.67
N ILE A 25 -0.27 -3.83 6.89
CA ILE A 25 0.57 -4.39 5.82
C ILE A 25 -0.29 -5.13 4.80
N THR A 26 -1.25 -5.94 5.24
CA THR A 26 -2.15 -6.70 4.36
C THR A 26 -3.00 -5.77 3.50
N THR A 27 -3.52 -4.68 4.08
CA THR A 27 -4.28 -3.67 3.33
C THR A 27 -3.42 -3.04 2.25
N LEU A 28 -2.17 -2.69 2.57
CA LEU A 28 -1.21 -2.14 1.61
C LEU A 28 -0.82 -3.16 0.53
N ASN A 29 -0.67 -4.44 0.86
CA ASN A 29 -0.39 -5.50 -0.11
C ASN A 29 -1.51 -5.65 -1.14
N VAL A 30 -2.78 -5.64 -0.70
CA VAL A 30 -3.94 -5.68 -1.59
C VAL A 30 -3.98 -4.42 -2.47
N CYS A 31 -3.79 -3.24 -1.87
CA CYS A 31 -3.74 -1.97 -2.59
C CYS A 31 -2.62 -1.98 -3.66
N GLN A 32 -1.43 -2.47 -3.31
CA GLN A 32 -0.28 -2.58 -4.21
C GLN A 32 -0.58 -3.53 -5.37
N ALA A 33 -1.14 -4.72 -5.09
CA ALA A 33 -1.46 -5.71 -6.12
C ALA A 33 -2.48 -5.16 -7.13
N TYR A 34 -3.55 -4.51 -6.66
CA TYR A 34 -4.55 -3.90 -7.54
C TYR A 34 -3.99 -2.70 -8.31
N THR A 35 -3.14 -1.89 -7.69
CA THR A 35 -2.47 -0.76 -8.36
C THR A 35 -1.55 -1.26 -9.47
N LEU A 36 -0.75 -2.30 -9.21
CA LEU A 36 0.08 -2.94 -10.22
C LEU A 36 -0.75 -3.55 -11.36
N LYS A 37 -1.91 -4.15 -11.06
CA LYS A 37 -2.82 -4.65 -12.10
C LYS A 37 -3.32 -3.51 -12.99
N ARG A 38 -3.74 -2.39 -12.43
CA ARG A 38 -4.16 -1.19 -13.18
C ARG A 38 -3.05 -0.60 -14.05
N ILE A 39 -1.80 -0.67 -13.58
CA ILE A 39 -0.64 -0.17 -14.31
C ILE A 39 -0.27 -1.10 -15.48
N ARG A 40 -0.35 -2.42 -15.29
CA ARG A 40 0.20 -3.41 -16.23
C ARG A 40 -0.81 -4.01 -17.20
N ASP A 41 -2.08 -4.07 -16.83
CA ASP A 41 -3.16 -4.64 -17.65
C ASP A 41 -4.08 -3.52 -18.18
N PRO A 42 -3.93 -3.10 -19.45
CA PRO A 42 -4.76 -2.03 -20.02
C PRO A 42 -6.23 -2.43 -20.17
N ASN A 43 -6.55 -3.74 -20.12
CA ASN A 43 -7.92 -4.24 -20.21
C ASN A 43 -8.62 -4.34 -18.85
N PHE A 44 -7.92 -4.00 -17.76
CA PHE A 44 -8.49 -4.05 -16.42
C PHE A 44 -9.43 -2.86 -16.19
N LEU A 45 -10.72 -3.06 -16.45
CA LEU A 45 -11.74 -2.05 -16.27
C LEU A 45 -11.97 -1.77 -14.78
N VAL A 46 -11.79 -0.51 -14.36
CA VAL A 46 -12.02 -0.07 -12.99
C VAL A 46 -13.20 0.88 -12.95
N ASN A 47 -14.24 0.50 -12.21
CA ASN A 47 -15.37 1.38 -11.92
C ASN A 47 -14.94 2.40 -10.87
N VAL A 48 -14.61 3.62 -11.31
CA VAL A 48 -14.23 4.71 -10.43
C VAL A 48 -15.47 5.21 -9.70
N ARG A 49 -15.46 5.12 -8.37
CA ARG A 49 -16.51 5.66 -7.51
C ARG A 49 -16.39 7.19 -7.39
N PRO A 50 -17.48 7.89 -7.02
CA PRO A 50 -17.40 9.30 -6.64
C PRO A 50 -16.37 9.54 -5.54
N HIS A 51 -15.74 10.71 -5.57
CA HIS A 51 -14.75 11.11 -4.58
C HIS A 51 -15.36 11.10 -3.16
N ILE A 52 -14.62 10.58 -2.16
CA ILE A 52 -15.15 10.34 -0.81
C ILE A 52 -14.66 11.36 0.23
N SER A 53 -13.44 11.89 0.08
CA SER A 53 -12.93 12.89 1.03
C SER A 53 -13.78 14.15 0.99
N ARG A 54 -14.23 14.58 2.17
CA ARG A 54 -15.03 15.81 2.37
C ARG A 54 -14.14 17.04 2.61
N GLU A 55 -12.85 16.82 2.88
CA GLU A 55 -11.86 17.90 2.96
C GLU A 55 -11.60 18.41 1.55
N ILE A 56 -12.31 19.49 1.21
CA ILE A 56 -11.93 20.38 0.12
C ILE A 56 -10.78 21.21 0.70
N THR A 57 -9.54 20.75 0.51
CA THR A 57 -8.46 21.74 0.44
C THR A 57 -8.87 22.71 -0.66
N GLU A 58 -8.70 24.02 -0.45
CA GLU A 58 -9.03 25.09 -1.42
C GLU A 58 -8.30 24.96 -2.78
N ALA A 59 -7.58 23.85 -3.00
CA ALA A 59 -7.02 23.40 -4.25
C ALA A 59 -8.12 22.75 -5.10
N ASN A 60 -8.68 23.51 -6.03
CA ASN A 60 -9.44 23.03 -7.18
C ASN A 60 -8.90 21.68 -7.67
N SER A 61 -9.67 20.59 -7.53
CA SER A 61 -9.79 19.39 -8.39
C SER A 61 -8.58 18.92 -9.24
N SER A 62 -7.34 19.25 -8.87
CA SER A 62 -6.21 19.16 -9.78
C SER A 62 -5.51 17.84 -9.58
N ALA A 63 -5.32 17.12 -10.68
CA ALA A 63 -4.48 15.92 -10.71
C ALA A 63 -3.06 16.18 -10.18
N ALA A 64 -2.62 17.44 -10.10
CA ALA A 64 -1.32 17.85 -9.59
C ALA A 64 -1.06 17.41 -8.14
N GLU A 65 -2.10 17.27 -7.30
CA GLU A 65 -1.90 16.75 -5.94
C GLU A 65 -1.64 15.25 -5.88
N LEU A 66 -2.02 14.52 -6.93
CA LEU A 66 -1.88 13.07 -7.04
C LEU A 66 -0.51 12.66 -7.61
N VAL A 67 0.34 13.63 -7.94
CA VAL A 67 1.63 13.41 -8.62
C VAL A 67 2.74 14.16 -7.87
N LYS A 68 2.66 14.18 -6.53
CA LYS A 68 3.62 14.88 -5.66
C LYS A 68 4.95 14.13 -5.53
N LEU A 69 4.95 12.80 -5.62
CA LEU A 69 6.16 11.99 -5.44
C LEU A 69 6.96 11.84 -6.73
N ASN A 70 6.31 11.71 -7.89
CA ASN A 70 6.98 11.76 -9.19
C ASN A 70 6.23 12.64 -10.22
N PRO A 71 6.50 13.96 -10.27
CA PRO A 71 5.82 14.92 -11.17
C PRO A 71 5.90 14.59 -12.67
N THR A 72 6.87 13.78 -13.08
CA THR A 72 7.09 13.39 -14.49
C THR A 72 6.56 11.99 -14.81
N SER A 73 5.64 11.47 -13.99
CA SER A 73 5.07 10.13 -14.19
C SER A 73 4.40 9.99 -15.56
N GLU A 74 4.67 8.87 -16.24
CA GLU A 74 4.00 8.47 -17.49
C GLU A 74 2.69 7.71 -17.22
N TYR A 75 2.41 7.35 -15.97
CA TYR A 75 1.19 6.65 -15.58
C TYR A 75 0.05 7.61 -15.29
N ALA A 76 -1.18 7.10 -15.30
CA ALA A 76 -2.35 7.91 -14.95
C ALA A 76 -2.16 8.54 -13.54
N PRO A 77 -2.55 9.82 -13.35
CA PRO A 77 -2.28 10.55 -12.12
C PRO A 77 -2.70 9.80 -10.86
N GLY A 78 -1.81 9.73 -9.86
CA GLY A 78 -2.03 9.01 -8.61
C GLY A 78 -1.61 7.55 -8.59
N LEU A 79 -1.44 6.87 -9.73
CA LEU A 79 -1.07 5.45 -9.74
C LEU A 79 0.34 5.21 -9.21
N GLU A 80 1.32 5.96 -9.71
CA GLU A 80 2.71 5.80 -9.30
C GLU A 80 2.93 6.22 -7.85
N ASP A 81 2.39 7.38 -7.45
CA ASP A 81 2.43 7.85 -6.07
C ASP A 81 1.79 6.85 -5.10
N THR A 82 0.64 6.27 -5.46
CA THR A 82 -0.01 5.21 -4.66
C THR A 82 0.89 4.00 -4.52
N LEU A 83 1.53 3.56 -5.62
CA LEU A 83 2.45 2.43 -5.61
C LEU A 83 3.65 2.70 -4.68
N ILE A 84 4.26 3.90 -4.77
CA ILE A 84 5.38 4.30 -3.90
C ILE A 84 4.96 4.31 -2.43
N LEU A 85 3.77 4.83 -2.10
CA LEU A 85 3.25 4.81 -0.73
C LEU A 85 3.09 3.37 -0.20
N THR A 86 2.57 2.45 -1.02
CA THR A 86 2.44 1.05 -0.62
C THR A 86 3.80 0.39 -0.38
N MET A 87 4.77 0.61 -1.27
CA MET A 87 6.14 0.08 -1.10
C MET A 87 6.78 0.57 0.19
N LYS A 88 6.70 1.88 0.46
CA LYS A 88 7.24 2.49 1.70
C LYS A 88 6.56 1.94 2.95
N GLY A 89 5.23 1.85 2.95
CA GLY A 89 4.48 1.36 4.11
C GLY A 89 4.72 -0.12 4.40
N ILE A 90 4.80 -0.96 3.36
CA ILE A 90 5.14 -2.38 3.50
C ILE A 90 6.57 -2.53 4.03
N ALA A 91 7.55 -1.82 3.45
CA ALA A 91 8.93 -1.86 3.91
C ALA A 91 9.06 -1.45 5.39
N ALA A 92 8.36 -0.38 5.80
CA ALA A 92 8.34 0.08 7.19
C ALA A 92 7.72 -0.95 8.15
N GLY A 93 6.71 -1.71 7.70
CA GLY A 93 6.07 -2.76 8.49
C GLY A 93 6.89 -4.05 8.59
N MET A 94 7.50 -4.47 7.47
CA MET A 94 8.28 -5.70 7.35
C MET A 94 9.64 -5.62 8.05
N GLN A 95 10.30 -4.46 8.00
CA GLN A 95 11.60 -4.24 8.64
C GLN A 95 12.67 -5.24 8.13
N ASN A 96 13.58 -5.69 9.00
CA ASN A 96 14.68 -6.60 8.65
C ASN A 96 14.18 -8.02 8.36
N THR A 97 14.59 -8.60 7.24
CA THR A 97 14.11 -9.91 6.76
C THR A 97 15.22 -10.84 6.24
N GLY A 98 16.45 -10.35 6.05
CA GLY A 98 17.61 -11.10 5.56
C GLY A 98 18.78 -11.06 6.52
#